data_AF-X1MXF1-F1
#
_entry.id   AF-X1MXF1-F1
#
_cell.length_a   1.000
_cell.length_b   1.000
_cell.length_c   1.000
_cell.angle_alpha   90.00
_cell.angle_beta   90.00
_cell.angle_gamma   90.00
#
_symmetry.space_group_name_H-M   'P 1'
#
loop_
_entity.id
_entity.type
_entity.pdbx_description
1 polymer ?
#
loop_
_entity_poly.entity_id
_entity_poly.type
_entity_poly.pdbx_seq_one_letter_code
_entity_poly.pdbx_strand_id
1 'polypeptide(L)'
;ESALHYSSDITRTIPVSGKFSARQKEIYTIVLNAEEKAIEAVKPGVEFRNVHNLAYKILASGLKDLGLMKGNIEEAVGAGAVTLFFQCGVGHMIGLDTHDMEDIGEDYVGYTDTIKRNPEFGWRSLRLGRELEAGFVITVEPGIYFIPELIDRWKAEQKCVCCIVECGDSVPRPGEVPLLYRAI
;
A
#
# COMPACT_ATOMS: atom_id res chain seq x y z
N GLU A 1 -22.81 -1.96 4.99
CA GLU A 1 -23.48 -0.87 5.73
C GLU A 1 -24.29 -1.46 6.89
N SER A 2 -24.17 -0.87 8.08
CA SER A 2 -24.95 -1.26 9.27
C SER A 2 -26.39 -0.72 9.20
N ALA A 3 -27.26 -1.17 10.10
CA ALA A 3 -28.63 -0.64 10.22
C ALA A 3 -28.70 0.87 10.56
N LEU A 4 -27.57 1.46 10.99
CA LEU A 4 -27.42 2.88 11.28
C LEU A 4 -26.61 3.63 10.20
N HIS A 5 -26.44 3.03 9.02
CA HIS A 5 -25.74 3.62 7.88
C HIS A 5 -24.21 3.78 8.03
N TYR A 6 -23.59 3.16 9.03
CA TYR A 6 -22.12 3.10 9.11
C TYR A 6 -21.54 2.07 8.16
N SER A 7 -20.45 2.46 7.50
CA SER A 7 -19.68 1.63 6.57
C SER A 7 -18.68 0.74 7.30
N SER A 8 -18.29 -0.35 6.63
CA SER A 8 -17.22 -1.25 7.04
C SER A 8 -16.43 -1.64 5.79
N ASP A 9 -15.11 -1.60 5.87
CA ASP A 9 -14.22 -1.96 4.77
C ASP A 9 -13.18 -2.96 5.28
N ILE A 10 -13.26 -4.19 4.76
CA ILE A 10 -12.42 -5.29 5.22
C ILE A 10 -11.97 -6.09 4.01
N THR A 11 -10.68 -5.99 3.70
CA THR A 11 -10.05 -6.85 2.70
C THR A 11 -9.44 -8.09 3.34
N ARG A 12 -9.58 -9.25 2.68
CA ARG A 12 -8.85 -10.49 3.03
C ARG A 12 -8.28 -11.13 1.78
N THR A 13 -7.08 -11.67 1.90
CA THR A 13 -6.44 -12.47 0.86
C THR A 13 -6.33 -13.91 1.30
N ILE A 14 -6.88 -14.82 0.48
CA ILE A 14 -6.81 -16.26 0.68
C ILE A 14 -6.42 -16.98 -0.62
N PRO A 15 -5.71 -18.11 -0.55
CA PRO A 15 -5.39 -18.91 -1.71
C PRO A 15 -6.65 -19.64 -2.21
N VAL A 16 -6.93 -19.58 -3.52
CA VAL A 16 -8.08 -20.27 -4.12
C VAL A 16 -8.04 -21.79 -3.88
N SER A 17 -6.83 -22.37 -3.80
CA SER A 17 -6.61 -23.78 -3.48
C SER A 17 -6.92 -24.15 -2.02
N GLY A 18 -7.20 -23.17 -1.15
CA GLY A 18 -7.34 -23.35 0.30
C GLY A 18 -6.02 -23.55 1.05
N LYS A 19 -4.87 -23.63 0.36
CA LYS A 19 -3.55 -23.75 0.98
C LYS A 19 -2.54 -22.84 0.28
N PHE A 20 -1.81 -22.06 1.07
CA PHE A 20 -0.75 -21.22 0.55
C PHE A 20 0.39 -22.08 -0.01
N SER A 21 0.84 -21.78 -1.23
CA SER A 21 2.16 -22.19 -1.68
C SER A 21 3.24 -21.44 -0.88
N ALA A 22 4.49 -21.93 -0.92
CA ALA A 22 5.61 -21.26 -0.24
C ALA A 22 5.72 -19.78 -0.66
N ARG A 23 5.68 -19.53 -1.97
CA ARG A 23 5.76 -18.19 -2.54
C ARG A 23 4.59 -17.27 -2.17
N GLN A 24 3.37 -17.81 -2.18
CA GLN A 24 2.20 -17.04 -1.74
C GLN A 24 2.30 -16.70 -0.25
N LYS A 25 2.79 -17.63 0.57
CA LYS A 25 2.99 -17.42 2.01
C LYS A 25 4.04 -16.34 2.28
N GLU A 26 5.14 -16.33 1.53
CA GLU A 26 6.18 -15.31 1.63
C GLU A 26 5.62 -13.91 1.36
N ILE A 27 4.93 -13.71 0.23
CA ILE A 27 4.31 -12.42 -0.12
C ILE A 27 3.25 -12.02 0.92
N TYR A 28 2.38 -12.96 1.31
CA TYR A 28 1.36 -12.73 2.33
C TYR A 28 1.97 -12.27 3.66
N THR A 29 3.08 -12.91 4.08
CA THR A 29 3.76 -12.57 5.34
C THR A 29 4.36 -11.17 5.29
N ILE A 30 4.86 -10.72 4.13
CA ILE A 30 5.37 -9.35 3.96
C ILE A 30 4.23 -8.34 4.14
N VAL A 31 3.08 -8.57 3.51
CA VAL A 31 1.91 -7.68 3.62
C VAL A 31 1.37 -7.68 5.06
N LEU A 32 1.23 -8.86 5.67
CA LEU A 32 0.78 -8.99 7.06
C LEU A 32 1.69 -8.22 8.03
N ASN A 33 3.01 -8.35 7.89
CA ASN A 33 3.95 -7.60 8.72
C ASN A 33 3.83 -6.09 8.50
N ALA A 34 3.60 -5.63 7.27
CA ALA A 34 3.39 -4.22 6.98
C ALA A 34 2.07 -3.71 7.59
N GLU A 35 1.00 -4.50 7.52
CA GLU A 35 -0.30 -4.20 8.12
C GLU A 35 -0.22 -4.10 9.64
N GLU A 36 0.32 -5.13 10.30
CA GLU A 36 0.45 -5.17 11.77
C GLU A 36 1.28 -3.98 12.29
N LYS A 37 2.41 -3.67 11.64
CA LYS A 37 3.25 -2.53 12.03
C LYS A 37 2.65 -1.17 11.71
N ALA A 38 1.89 -1.07 10.62
CA ALA A 38 1.14 0.14 10.33
C ALA A 38 0.05 0.37 11.40
N ILE A 39 -0.69 -0.68 11.79
CA ILE A 39 -1.70 -0.61 12.86
C ILE A 39 -1.06 -0.21 14.20
N GLU A 40 0.07 -0.83 14.58
CA GLU A 40 0.81 -0.47 15.81
C GLU A 40 1.26 1.01 15.83
N ALA A 41 1.52 1.59 14.66
CA ALA A 41 1.97 2.99 14.54
C ALA A 41 0.81 4.01 14.61
N VAL A 42 -0.44 3.57 14.44
CA VAL A 42 -1.62 4.43 14.49
C VAL A 42 -1.90 4.85 15.93
N LYS A 43 -1.69 6.14 16.20
CA LYS A 43 -2.02 6.78 17.48
C LYS A 43 -2.19 8.28 17.30
N PRO A 44 -2.91 8.97 18.21
CA PRO A 44 -3.00 10.42 18.20
C PRO A 44 -1.61 11.06 18.19
N GLY A 45 -1.43 12.12 17.40
CA GLY A 45 -0.14 12.80 17.28
C GLY A 45 0.76 12.31 16.14
N VAL A 46 0.41 11.20 15.48
CA VAL A 46 1.19 10.67 14.34
C VAL A 46 0.59 11.14 13.03
N GLU A 47 1.40 11.72 12.15
CA GLU A 47 0.96 11.99 10.77
C GLU A 47 0.74 10.68 10.00
N PHE A 48 -0.42 10.51 9.36
CA PHE A 48 -0.74 9.26 8.68
C PHE A 48 0.17 9.00 7.45
N ARG A 49 0.74 10.04 6.85
CA ARG A 49 1.79 9.89 5.82
C ARG A 49 3.04 9.17 6.33
N ASN A 50 3.35 9.26 7.63
CA ASN A 50 4.47 8.53 8.23
C ASN A 50 4.13 7.04 8.39
N VAL A 51 2.87 6.71 8.67
CA VAL A 51 2.38 5.31 8.68
C VAL A 51 2.47 4.72 7.26
N HIS A 52 2.07 5.48 6.24
CA HIS A 52 2.24 5.07 4.84
C HIS A 52 3.71 4.82 4.48
N ASN A 53 4.60 5.74 4.86
CA ASN A 53 6.04 5.59 4.63
C ASN A 53 6.63 4.37 5.37
N LEU A 54 6.17 4.08 6.59
CA LEU A 54 6.55 2.90 7.35
C LEU A 54 6.15 1.61 6.60
N ALA A 55 4.90 1.53 6.13
CA ALA A 55 4.45 0.40 5.32
C ALA A 55 5.31 0.24 4.07
N TYR A 56 5.61 1.33 3.34
CA TYR A 56 6.50 1.29 2.17
C TYR A 56 7.86 0.70 2.47
N LYS A 57 8.49 1.07 3.59
CA LYS A 57 9.80 0.53 3.99
C LYS A 57 9.75 -0.96 4.29
N ILE A 58 8.70 -1.43 4.97
CA ILE A 58 8.52 -2.86 5.30
C ILE A 58 8.29 -3.67 4.02
N LEU A 59 7.41 -3.19 3.14
CA LEU A 59 7.16 -3.82 1.84
C LEU A 59 8.45 -3.88 1.01
N ALA A 60 9.19 -2.78 0.91
CA ALA A 60 10.46 -2.72 0.20
C ALA A 60 11.51 -3.69 0.75
N SER A 61 11.61 -3.80 2.08
CA SER A 61 12.53 -4.74 2.73
C SER A 61 12.15 -6.19 2.39
N GLY A 62 10.87 -6.56 2.54
CA GLY A 62 10.41 -7.90 2.23
C GLY A 62 10.59 -8.26 0.74
N LEU A 63 10.28 -7.32 -0.16
CA LEU A 63 10.47 -7.50 -1.60
C LEU A 63 11.95 -7.62 -1.97
N LYS A 64 12.85 -6.93 -1.25
CA LYS A 64 14.29 -7.09 -1.41
C LYS A 64 14.76 -8.47 -0.96
N ASP A 65 14.26 -8.97 0.17
CA ASP A 65 14.60 -10.30 0.67
C ASP A 65 14.15 -11.42 -0.29
N LEU A 66 13.05 -11.20 -1.02
CA LEU A 66 12.58 -12.09 -2.10
C LEU A 66 13.30 -11.91 -3.45
N GLY A 67 14.26 -10.98 -3.53
CA GLY A 67 15.00 -10.70 -4.76
C GLY A 67 14.20 -9.98 -5.85
N LEU A 68 13.10 -9.31 -5.48
CA LEU A 68 12.29 -8.48 -6.40
C LEU A 68 12.74 -7.01 -6.38
N MET A 69 13.35 -6.57 -5.28
CA MET A 69 13.99 -5.26 -5.16
C MET A 69 15.47 -5.41 -4.76
N LYS A 70 16.25 -4.34 -4.93
CA LYS A 70 17.67 -4.27 -4.60
C LYS A 70 18.06 -2.86 -4.15
N GLY A 71 19.30 -2.68 -3.72
CA GLY A 71 19.81 -1.37 -3.30
C GLY A 71 19.41 -0.98 -1.87
N ASN A 72 19.47 0.32 -1.58
CA ASN A 72 19.11 0.90 -0.28
C ASN A 72 17.60 1.13 -0.18
N ILE A 73 17.00 0.79 0.96
CA ILE A 73 15.54 0.90 1.17
C ILE A 73 15.05 2.35 1.20
N GLU A 74 15.78 3.24 1.86
CA GLU A 74 15.41 4.66 1.94
C GLU A 74 15.47 5.32 0.57
N GLU A 75 16.51 5.00 -0.22
CA GLU A 75 16.64 5.49 -1.60
C GLU A 75 15.51 4.95 -2.49
N ALA A 76 15.18 3.66 -2.37
CA ALA A 76 14.10 3.04 -3.14
C ALA A 76 12.73 3.64 -2.80
N VAL A 77 12.46 3.88 -1.52
CA VAL A 77 11.22 4.53 -1.06
C VAL A 77 11.17 5.99 -1.52
N GLY A 78 12.27 6.74 -1.38
CA GLY A 78 12.38 8.13 -1.83
C GLY A 78 12.24 8.28 -3.34
N ALA A 79 12.72 7.31 -4.12
CA ALA A 79 12.55 7.27 -5.58
C ALA A 79 11.14 6.79 -6.02
N GLY A 80 10.28 6.37 -5.08
CA GLY A 80 8.95 5.84 -5.38
C GLY A 80 8.96 4.45 -6.01
N ALA A 81 10.04 3.68 -5.86
CA ALA A 81 10.17 2.36 -6.47
C ALA A 81 9.12 1.35 -5.95
N VAL A 82 8.73 1.48 -4.68
CA VAL A 82 7.70 0.64 -4.04
C VAL A 82 6.34 0.79 -4.71
N THR A 83 6.08 1.95 -5.32
CA THR A 83 4.84 2.21 -6.07
C THR A 83 4.63 1.23 -7.22
N LEU A 84 5.67 0.57 -7.74
CA LEU A 84 5.49 -0.49 -8.73
C LEU A 84 4.64 -1.65 -8.20
N PHE A 85 4.73 -1.92 -6.89
CA PHE A 85 4.02 -3.00 -6.22
C PHE A 85 2.82 -2.51 -5.40
N PHE A 86 2.82 -1.25 -4.96
CA PHE A 86 1.75 -0.69 -4.13
C PHE A 86 1.43 0.77 -4.53
N GLN A 87 0.39 0.95 -5.35
CA GLN A 87 0.04 2.24 -5.97
C GLN A 87 -0.99 3.06 -5.18
N CYS A 88 -1.55 2.46 -4.13
CA CYS A 88 -2.64 3.02 -3.33
C CYS A 88 -2.11 3.71 -2.06
N GLY A 89 -2.95 4.55 -1.44
CA GLY A 89 -2.71 4.98 -0.07
C GLY A 89 -2.76 3.79 0.91
N VAL A 90 -2.13 3.93 2.08
CA VAL A 90 -2.13 2.87 3.10
C VAL A 90 -3.49 2.68 3.78
N GLY A 91 -4.42 3.61 3.56
CA GLY A 91 -5.77 3.59 4.13
C GLY A 91 -6.41 4.97 4.07
N HIS A 92 -7.55 5.11 4.73
CA HIS A 92 -8.40 6.30 4.70
C HIS A 92 -9.32 6.36 5.93
N MET A 93 -9.99 7.49 6.13
CA MET A 93 -11.07 7.57 7.12
C MET A 93 -12.29 6.78 6.65
N ILE A 94 -13.01 6.19 7.60
CA ILE A 94 -14.24 5.44 7.36
C ILE A 94 -15.29 5.81 8.41
N GLY A 95 -16.53 5.98 7.98
CA GLY A 95 -17.61 6.46 8.83
C GLY A 95 -18.96 6.15 8.24
N LEU A 96 -19.69 7.19 7.82
CA LEU A 96 -20.92 7.01 7.06
C LEU A 96 -20.60 6.53 5.66
N ASP A 97 -19.59 7.13 5.01
CA ASP A 97 -19.08 6.67 3.74
C ASP A 97 -17.87 5.74 3.92
N THR A 98 -17.62 4.87 2.93
CA THR A 98 -16.44 4.00 2.91
C THR A 98 -15.16 4.84 2.89
N HIS A 99 -15.07 5.80 1.97
CA HIS A 99 -14.05 6.85 2.00
C HIS A 99 -14.68 8.11 2.59
N ASP A 100 -14.65 8.21 3.92
CA ASP A 100 -15.41 9.23 4.65
C ASP A 100 -14.99 10.64 4.22
N MET A 101 -15.99 11.47 3.83
CA MET A 101 -15.82 12.85 3.38
C MET A 101 -14.94 13.04 2.13
N GLU A 102 -14.69 12.00 1.31
CA GLU A 102 -13.90 12.11 0.06
C GLU A 102 -14.47 13.19 -0.88
N ASP A 103 -15.80 13.29 -1.00
CA ASP A 103 -16.51 14.24 -1.87
C ASP A 103 -16.36 15.71 -1.46
N ILE A 104 -15.97 15.99 -0.21
CA ILE A 104 -15.64 17.34 0.24
C ILE A 104 -14.27 17.78 -0.30
N GLY A 105 -13.42 16.81 -0.64
CA GLY A 105 -12.08 17.00 -1.18
C GLY A 105 -11.01 16.64 -0.15
N GLU A 106 -10.11 15.75 -0.55
CA GLU A 106 -9.03 15.25 0.30
C GLU A 106 -8.11 16.37 0.82
N ASP A 107 -7.88 17.43 0.04
CA ASP A 107 -7.06 18.57 0.49
C ASP A 107 -7.63 19.27 1.74
N TYR A 108 -8.95 19.26 1.92
CA TYR A 108 -9.60 19.88 3.08
C TYR A 108 -9.69 18.92 4.27
N VAL A 109 -9.92 17.64 3.99
CA VAL A 109 -10.25 16.64 4.99
C VAL A 109 -9.00 15.89 5.47
N GLY A 110 -8.17 15.47 4.53
CA GLY A 110 -7.02 14.59 4.78
C GLY A 110 -5.72 15.34 5.04
N TYR A 111 -5.66 16.64 4.78
CA TYR A 111 -4.43 17.43 4.71
C TYR A 111 -4.58 18.76 5.48
N THR A 112 -3.51 19.55 5.56
CA THR A 112 -3.50 20.83 6.28
C THR A 112 -2.86 21.94 5.44
N ASP A 113 -2.76 23.15 5.99
CA ASP A 113 -2.03 24.23 5.34
C ASP A 113 -0.52 23.97 5.22
N THR A 114 0.04 23.16 6.12
CA THR A 114 1.47 22.83 6.16
C THR A 114 1.78 21.46 5.55
N ILE A 115 0.81 20.54 5.54
CA ILE A 115 0.95 19.20 4.96
C ILE A 115 0.12 19.18 3.67
N LYS A 116 0.80 19.22 2.52
CA LYS A 116 0.16 19.19 1.19
C LYS A 116 0.28 17.81 0.55
N ARG A 117 -0.67 17.51 -0.34
CA ARG A 117 -0.65 16.31 -1.17
C ARG A 117 0.60 16.27 -2.04
N ASN A 118 1.19 15.09 -2.15
CA ASN A 118 2.29 14.84 -3.07
C ASN A 118 1.69 14.39 -4.43
N PRO A 119 1.97 15.08 -5.54
CA PRO A 119 1.39 14.77 -6.85
C PRO A 119 1.98 13.51 -7.50
N GLU A 120 3.07 12.96 -6.97
CA GLU A 120 3.75 11.79 -7.51
C GLU A 120 2.84 10.56 -7.54
N PHE A 121 3.04 9.70 -8.55
CA PHE A 121 2.30 8.45 -8.67
C PHE A 121 2.55 7.55 -7.43
N GLY A 122 1.48 6.92 -6.92
CA GLY A 122 1.46 6.25 -5.62
C GLY A 122 1.05 7.21 -4.52
N TRP A 123 1.89 8.20 -4.21
CA TRP A 123 1.66 9.15 -3.13
C TRP A 123 0.40 10.01 -3.31
N ARG A 124 0.05 10.37 -4.54
CA ARG A 124 -1.19 11.11 -4.82
C ARG A 124 -2.45 10.34 -4.40
N SER A 125 -2.37 9.02 -4.28
CA SER A 125 -3.47 8.14 -3.85
C SER A 125 -3.62 8.08 -2.33
N LEU A 126 -2.75 8.73 -1.56
CA LEU A 126 -2.88 8.81 -0.10
C LEU A 126 -4.00 9.79 0.27
N ARG A 127 -5.08 9.26 0.85
CA ARG A 127 -6.29 10.03 1.16
C ARG A 127 -6.17 10.88 2.43
N LEU A 128 -5.29 10.47 3.35
CA LEU A 128 -5.08 11.09 4.65
C LEU A 128 -3.57 11.27 4.88
N GLY A 129 -3.12 12.51 5.00
CA GLY A 129 -1.72 12.86 5.27
C GLY A 129 -1.49 13.55 6.62
N ARG A 130 -2.55 14.11 7.22
CA ARG A 130 -2.49 14.90 8.47
C ARG A 130 -2.21 14.05 9.72
N GLU A 131 -1.96 14.75 10.81
CA GLU A 131 -1.86 14.18 12.16
C GLU A 131 -3.17 13.51 12.57
N LEU A 132 -3.07 12.32 13.16
CA LEU A 132 -4.20 11.58 13.68
C LEU A 132 -4.67 12.17 15.00
N GLU A 133 -5.99 12.18 15.21
CA GLU A 133 -6.61 12.65 16.45
C GLU A 133 -7.41 11.52 17.12
N ALA A 134 -7.61 11.64 18.43
CA ALA A 134 -8.49 10.72 19.14
C ALA A 134 -9.92 10.83 18.58
N GLY A 135 -10.52 9.69 18.24
CA GLY A 135 -11.85 9.61 17.62
C GLY A 135 -11.83 9.42 16.10
N PHE A 136 -10.69 9.53 15.43
CA PHE A 136 -10.59 9.10 14.03
C PHE A 136 -10.81 7.59 13.93
N VAL A 137 -11.56 7.19 12.91
CA VAL A 137 -11.75 5.79 12.51
C VAL A 137 -11.17 5.66 11.11
N ILE A 138 -10.18 4.77 10.96
CA ILE A 138 -9.40 4.64 9.74
C ILE A 138 -9.22 3.18 9.33
N THR A 139 -9.04 2.95 8.04
CA THR A 139 -8.57 1.68 7.48
C THR A 139 -7.04 1.64 7.47
N VAL A 140 -6.49 0.43 7.52
CA VAL A 140 -5.07 0.14 7.26
C VAL A 140 -5.03 -1.05 6.32
N GLU A 141 -4.56 -0.82 5.10
CA GLU A 141 -4.70 -1.75 3.97
C GLU A 141 -3.49 -1.71 3.03
N PRO A 142 -2.26 -1.94 3.52
CA PRO A 142 -1.12 -2.13 2.63
C PRO A 142 -1.32 -3.35 1.73
N GLY A 143 -0.70 -3.36 0.55
CA GLY A 143 -0.81 -4.45 -0.39
C GLY A 143 0.43 -4.62 -1.27
N ILE A 144 0.54 -5.77 -1.92
CA ILE A 144 1.50 -6.02 -3.00
C ILE A 144 0.73 -6.56 -4.20
N TYR A 145 0.91 -5.89 -5.33
CA TYR A 145 0.31 -6.23 -6.62
C TYR A 145 1.40 -6.41 -7.67
N PHE A 146 1.18 -7.35 -8.58
CA PHE A 146 2.00 -7.55 -9.77
C PHE A 146 1.14 -7.20 -10.98
N ILE A 147 1.24 -5.96 -11.46
CA ILE A 147 0.45 -5.44 -12.59
C ILE A 147 1.34 -5.49 -13.83
N PRO A 148 1.14 -6.45 -14.76
CA PRO A 148 2.04 -6.67 -15.90
C PRO A 148 2.25 -5.40 -16.74
N GLU A 149 1.17 -4.67 -17.03
CA GLU A 149 1.21 -3.48 -17.87
C GLU A 149 2.01 -2.33 -17.23
N LEU A 150 2.02 -2.26 -15.89
CA LEU A 150 2.79 -1.26 -15.16
C LEU A 150 4.28 -1.64 -15.12
N ILE A 151 4.58 -2.93 -14.92
CA ILE A 151 5.94 -3.48 -14.94
C ILE A 151 6.57 -3.27 -16.32
N ASP A 152 5.86 -3.63 -17.39
CA ASP A 152 6.35 -3.48 -18.76
C ASP A 152 6.60 -2.01 -19.11
N ARG A 153 5.70 -1.12 -18.68
CA ARG A 153 5.87 0.33 -18.86
C ARG A 153 7.13 0.85 -18.15
N TRP A 154 7.30 0.53 -16.87
CA TRP A 154 8.45 1.01 -16.09
C TRP A 154 9.77 0.44 -16.61
N LYS A 155 9.75 -0.79 -17.14
CA LYS A 155 10.89 -1.40 -17.82
C LYS A 155 11.24 -0.64 -19.09
N ALA A 156 10.26 -0.32 -19.94
CA ALA A 156 10.47 0.47 -21.16
C ALA A 156 10.99 1.89 -20.87
N GLU A 157 10.50 2.50 -19.78
CA GLU A 157 10.91 3.83 -19.32
C GLU A 157 12.25 3.83 -18.55
N GLN A 158 12.85 2.66 -18.28
CA GLN A 158 14.03 2.51 -17.41
C GLN A 158 13.85 3.18 -16.03
N LYS A 159 12.64 3.10 -15.47
CA LYS A 159 12.30 3.74 -14.20
C LYS A 159 12.79 2.90 -13.03
N CYS A 160 13.51 3.53 -12.08
CA CYS A 160 13.98 2.91 -10.84
C CYS A 160 14.83 1.62 -11.00
N VAL A 161 15.60 1.49 -12.09
CA VAL A 161 16.44 0.30 -12.40
C VAL A 161 17.49 -0.01 -11.33
N CYS A 162 17.90 0.99 -10.53
CA CYS A 162 18.80 0.80 -9.39
C CYS A 162 18.12 0.09 -8.21
N CYS A 163 16.79 0.14 -8.11
CA CYS A 163 16.01 -0.36 -6.97
C CYS A 163 15.18 -1.59 -7.29
N ILE A 164 14.85 -1.81 -8.56
CA ILE A 164 14.05 -2.94 -9.04
C ILE A 164 14.97 -3.95 -9.71
N VAL A 165 14.82 -5.23 -9.37
CA VAL A 165 15.53 -6.32 -10.07
C VAL A 165 14.83 -6.54 -11.40
N GLU A 166 15.59 -6.58 -12.51
CA GLU A 166 15.00 -6.88 -13.83
C GLU A 166 14.27 -8.22 -13.76
N CYS A 167 12.96 -8.16 -13.95
CA CYS A 167 12.10 -9.31 -13.92
C CYS A 167 12.34 -10.13 -15.19
N GLY A 168 13.21 -11.12 -15.11
CA GLY A 168 13.17 -12.30 -15.97
C GLY A 168 12.11 -13.29 -15.48
N ASP A 169 12.41 -14.58 -15.48
CA ASP A 169 11.56 -15.68 -14.96
C ASP A 169 11.22 -15.57 -13.44
N SER A 170 11.70 -14.52 -12.77
CA SER A 170 11.53 -14.27 -11.34
C SER A 170 10.26 -13.51 -10.98
N VAL A 171 9.56 -12.85 -11.92
CA VAL A 171 8.21 -12.34 -11.64
C VAL A 171 7.19 -13.43 -11.96
N PRO A 172 6.35 -13.79 -10.98
CA PRO A 172 5.38 -14.84 -11.18
C PRO A 172 4.40 -14.42 -12.27
N ARG A 173 4.25 -15.28 -13.28
CA ARG A 173 3.37 -15.02 -14.43
C ARG A 173 1.90 -14.98 -13.99
N PRO A 174 1.00 -14.38 -14.78
CA PRO A 174 -0.44 -14.47 -14.54
C PRO A 174 -0.85 -15.95 -14.37
N GLY A 175 -1.19 -16.35 -13.13
CA GLY A 175 -1.48 -17.75 -12.74
C GLY A 175 -0.53 -18.37 -11.72
N GLU A 176 0.68 -17.83 -11.51
CA GLU A 176 1.67 -18.33 -10.52
C GLU A 176 1.58 -17.61 -9.16
N VAL A 177 1.06 -16.38 -9.14
CA VAL A 177 0.40 -15.80 -7.96
C VAL A 177 -1.03 -15.52 -8.39
N PRO A 178 -2.04 -16.02 -7.67
CA PRO A 178 -3.35 -15.41 -7.75
C PRO A 178 -3.12 -13.92 -7.53
N LEU A 179 -3.63 -13.08 -8.43
CA LEU A 179 -3.92 -11.70 -8.11
C LEU A 179 -4.43 -11.71 -6.67
N LEU A 180 -3.72 -11.05 -5.75
CA LEU A 180 -4.24 -10.85 -4.40
C LEU A 180 -5.48 -10.00 -4.61
N TYR A 181 -6.62 -10.67 -4.76
CA TYR A 181 -7.90 -10.03 -4.97
C TYR A 181 -8.18 -9.24 -3.69
N ARG A 182 -8.05 -7.92 -3.80
CA ARG A 182 -8.67 -6.97 -2.90
C ARG A 182 -10.17 -7.10 -3.14
N ALA A 183 -10.85 -7.87 -2.31
CA ALA A 183 -12.30 -7.78 -2.19
C ALA A 183 -12.57 -6.70 -1.15
N ILE A 184 -13.08 -5.55 -1.62
CA ILE A 184 -13.82 -4.57 -0.83
C ILE A 184 -15.25 -5.10 -0.73
#